data_AF-N6Z4B9-F1
#
_entry.id   AF-N6Z4B9-F1
#
_cell.length_a   1.000
_cell.length_b   1.000
_cell.length_c   1.000
_cell.angle_alpha   90.00
_cell.angle_beta   90.00
_cell.angle_gamma   90.00
#
_symmetry.space_group_name_H-M   'P 1'
#
loop_
_entity.id
_entity.type
_entity.pdbx_description
1 polymer ?
#
loop_
_entity_poly.entity_id
_entity_poly.type
_entity_poly.pdbx_seq_one_letter_code
_entity_poly.pdbx_strand_id
1 'polypeptide(L)'
;MQRLVDEGKAVQLLSGGYPNRYTAKASDVLPIIENGPPARNDPAVIGDDHVMPANRARDVILHHGKIAACPPDKVLTIEVWDLS
;
A
#
# COMPACT_ATOMS: atom_id res chain seq x y z
N MET A 1 -3.74 3.73 4.82
CA MET A 1 -2.95 4.38 5.89
C MET A 1 -3.81 5.17 6.87
N GLN A 2 -4.78 5.97 6.41
CA GLN A 2 -5.62 6.80 7.30
C GLN A 2 -6.21 6.02 8.49
N ARG A 3 -6.81 4.85 8.24
CA ARG A 3 -7.30 3.95 9.30
C ARG A 3 -6.27 3.65 10.40
N LEU A 4 -5.00 3.41 10.04
CA LEU A 4 -3.95 3.15 11.03
C LEU A 4 -3.58 4.40 11.83
N VAL A 5 -3.69 5.58 11.22
CA VAL A 5 -3.51 6.86 11.93
C VAL A 5 -4.66 7.08 12.91
N ASP A 6 -5.90 6.84 12.48
CA ASP A 6 -7.10 6.98 13.32
C ASP A 6 -7.09 6.00 14.50
N GLU A 7 -6.54 4.79 14.31
CA GLU A 7 -6.34 3.78 15.36
C GLU A 7 -5.10 4.05 16.25
N GLY A 8 -4.32 5.11 16.00
CA GLY A 8 -3.10 5.43 16.74
C GLY A 8 -1.92 4.48 16.49
N LYS A 9 -1.98 3.66 15.44
CA LYS A 9 -0.96 2.67 15.04
C LYS A 9 0.06 3.23 14.04
N ALA A 10 -0.25 4.36 13.43
CA ALA A 10 0.64 5.07 12.52
C ALA A 10 0.69 6.57 12.85
N VAL A 11 1.80 7.21 12.54
CA VAL A 11 2.00 8.65 12.63
C VAL A 11 2.27 9.18 11.23
N GLN A 12 1.52 10.18 10.78
CA GLN A 12 1.82 10.89 9.54
C GLN A 12 2.92 11.92 9.78
N LEU A 13 4.02 11.80 9.04
CA LEU A 13 5.18 12.68 9.12
C LEU A 13 5.18 13.76 8.02
N LEU A 14 4.64 13.44 6.85
CA LEU A 14 4.54 14.35 5.72
C LEU A 14 3.15 14.25 5.10
N SER A 15 2.54 15.42 4.89
CA SER A 15 1.22 15.60 4.26
C SER A 15 1.27 16.83 3.34
N GLY A 16 0.41 16.87 2.32
CA GLY A 16 0.29 18.03 1.42
C GLY A 16 0.80 17.82 -0.01
N GLY A 17 0.99 16.57 -0.43
CA GLY A 17 1.42 16.19 -1.78
C GLY A 17 2.04 14.80 -1.77
N TYR A 18 2.72 14.44 -2.86
CA TYR A 18 3.41 13.15 -2.94
C TYR A 18 4.91 13.27 -2.67
N PRO A 19 5.49 12.35 -1.87
CA PRO A 19 4.78 11.30 -1.12
C PRO A 19 4.16 11.80 0.18
N ASN A 20 3.03 11.22 0.56
CA ASN A 20 2.63 11.22 1.97
C ASN A 20 3.53 10.21 2.71
N ARG A 21 4.13 10.63 3.84
CA ARG A 21 5.04 9.80 4.62
C ARG A 21 4.43 9.47 5.97
N TYR A 22 4.52 8.20 6.35
CA TYR A 22 4.04 7.69 7.63
C TYR A 22 5.13 6.86 8.31
N THR A 23 5.02 6.72 9.63
CA THR A 23 5.71 5.69 10.40
C THR A 23 4.73 4.81 11.15
N ALA A 24 5.00 3.52 11.24
CA ALA A 24 4.19 2.55 11.97
C ALA A 24 5.03 1.32 12.34
N LYS A 25 4.58 0.51 13.30
CA LYS A 25 5.25 -0.76 13.61
C LYS A 25 5.03 -1.77 12.49
N ALA A 26 6.02 -2.64 12.29
CA ALA A 26 5.95 -3.74 11.35
C ALA A 26 4.74 -4.64 11.61
N SER A 27 4.42 -4.89 12.89
CA SER A 27 3.24 -5.68 13.30
C SER A 27 1.90 -5.11 12.82
N ASP A 28 1.81 -3.79 12.65
CA ASP A 28 0.56 -3.13 12.25
C ASP A 28 0.42 -3.02 10.72
N VAL A 29 1.53 -3.08 9.98
CA VAL A 29 1.55 -2.83 8.53
C VAL A 29 1.78 -4.09 7.71
N LEU A 30 2.74 -4.94 8.09
CA LEU A 30 3.13 -6.10 7.29
C LEU A 30 1.98 -7.08 7.04
N PRO A 31 1.09 -7.40 8.02
CA PRO A 31 -0.05 -8.27 7.75
C PRO A 31 -1.01 -7.72 6.70
N ILE A 32 -1.11 -6.39 6.57
CA ILE A 32 -1.96 -5.75 5.54
C ILE A 32 -1.34 -5.94 4.16
N ILE A 33 0.00 -5.83 4.05
CA ILE A 33 0.74 -6.02 2.81
C ILE A 33 0.72 -7.49 2.36
N GLU A 34 0.83 -8.43 3.30
CA GLU A 34 0.79 -9.87 3.02
C GLU A 34 -0.56 -10.34 2.47
N ASN A 35 -1.65 -9.64 2.80
CA ASN A 35 -2.98 -9.88 2.20
C ASN A 35 -3.07 -9.42 0.73
N GLY A 36 -1.99 -8.84 0.19
CA GLY A 36 -1.94 -8.33 -1.17
C GLY A 36 -2.62 -6.98 -1.34
N PRO A 37 -2.54 -6.37 -2.54
CA PRO A 37 -3.27 -5.15 -2.83
C PRO A 37 -4.78 -5.37 -2.69
N PRO A 38 -5.56 -4.34 -2.29
CA PRO A 38 -7.01 -4.44 -2.30
C PRO A 38 -7.53 -4.79 -3.70
N ALA A 39 -8.62 -5.55 -3.76
CA ALA A 39 -9.29 -5.87 -5.01
C ALA A 39 -9.62 -4.56 -5.76
N ARG A 40 -9.13 -4.45 -7.00
CA ARG A 40 -9.50 -3.34 -7.89
C ARG A 40 -10.95 -3.54 -8.33
N ASN A 41 -11.68 -2.43 -8.46
CA ASN A 41 -12.99 -2.32 -9.11
C ASN A 41 -12.84 -1.39 -10.33
N ASP A 42 -11.75 -1.54 -11.08
CA ASP A 42 -11.51 -0.66 -12.22
C ASP A 42 -12.40 -1.11 -13.38
N PRO A 43 -13.19 -0.19 -13.98
CA PRO A 43 -13.97 -0.51 -15.16
C PRO A 43 -13.05 -0.87 -16.32
N ALA A 44 -13.54 -1.72 -17.24
CA ALA A 44 -12.84 -1.97 -18.48
C ALA A 44 -12.72 -0.67 -19.30
N VAL A 45 -11.52 -0.36 -19.80
CA VAL A 45 -11.29 0.80 -20.66
C VAL A 45 -11.16 0.30 -22.09
N ILE A 46 -12.07 0.72 -22.96
CA ILE A 46 -12.00 0.49 -24.40
C ILE A 46 -11.57 1.80 -25.05
N GLY A 47 -10.34 1.85 -25.56
CA GLY A 47 -9.85 2.91 -26.44
C GLY A 47 -9.86 2.46 -27.90
N ASP A 48 -9.66 3.41 -28.82
CA ASP A 48 -9.78 3.18 -30.27
C ASP A 48 -8.92 2.01 -30.80
N ASP A 49 -7.76 1.75 -30.19
CA ASP A 49 -6.83 0.67 -30.58
C ASP A 49 -6.46 -0.27 -29.41
N HIS A 50 -7.14 -0.19 -28.26
CA HIS A 50 -6.80 -1.03 -27.13
C HIS A 50 -7.95 -1.32 -26.16
N VAL A 51 -8.06 -2.58 -25.75
CA VAL A 51 -8.96 -3.02 -24.68
C VAL A 51 -8.14 -3.31 -23.42
N MET A 52 -8.25 -2.45 -22.41
CA MET A 52 -7.80 -2.76 -21.05
C MET A 52 -8.91 -3.53 -20.33
N PRO A 53 -8.69 -4.79 -19.94
CA PRO A 53 -9.67 -5.53 -19.15
C PRO A 53 -9.85 -4.90 -17.76
N ALA A 54 -11.06 -5.01 -17.22
CA ALA A 54 -11.36 -4.66 -15.84
C ALA A 54 -10.42 -5.39 -14.87
N ASN A 55 -10.07 -4.74 -13.76
CA ASN A 55 -9.29 -5.33 -12.66
C ASN A 55 -7.90 -5.86 -13.05
N ARG A 56 -7.21 -5.20 -14.00
CA ARG A 56 -5.84 -5.56 -14.36
C ARG A 56 -4.95 -5.61 -13.11
N ALA A 57 -4.41 -6.79 -12.82
CA ALA A 57 -3.41 -6.97 -11.77
C ALA A 57 -2.16 -6.16 -12.16
N ARG A 58 -1.71 -5.29 -11.25
CA ARG A 58 -0.32 -4.82 -11.31
C ARG A 58 0.54 -5.95 -10.73
N ASP A 59 1.66 -6.25 -11.38
CA ASP A 59 2.62 -7.21 -10.84
C ASP A 59 3.19 -6.63 -9.54
N VAL A 60 2.69 -7.10 -8.40
CA VAL A 60 3.20 -6.76 -7.08
C VAL A 60 4.19 -7.85 -6.68
N ILE A 61 5.44 -7.47 -6.50
CA ILE A 61 6.48 -8.37 -5.99
C ILE A 61 6.49 -8.29 -4.47
N LEU A 62 6.03 -9.33 -3.80
CA LEU A 62 6.11 -9.48 -2.35
C LEU A 62 7.32 -10.33 -1.96
N HIS A 63 8.23 -9.75 -1.19
CA HIS A 63 9.38 -10.48 -0.64
C HIS A 63 9.02 -11.15 0.69
N HIS A 64 8.23 -12.22 0.66
CA HIS A 64 7.73 -12.91 1.86
C HIS A 64 8.83 -13.25 2.89
N GLY A 65 10.00 -13.71 2.45
CA GLY A 65 11.11 -13.99 3.37
C GLY A 65 11.64 -12.76 4.12
N LYS A 66 11.64 -11.58 3.48
CA LYS A 66 12.04 -10.31 4.12
C LYS A 66 10.96 -9.79 5.05
N ILE A 67 9.70 -10.01 4.71
CA ILE A 67 8.55 -9.65 5.55
C ILE A 67 8.58 -10.48 6.83
N ALA A 68 8.70 -11.81 6.72
CA ALA A 68 8.75 -12.72 7.86
C ALA A 68 9.97 -12.49 8.77
N ALA A 69 11.10 -12.05 8.22
CA ALA A 69 12.31 -11.73 8.99
C ALA A 69 12.27 -10.36 9.67
N CYS A 70 11.23 -9.54 9.42
CA CYS A 70 11.14 -8.20 9.98
C CYS A 70 10.64 -8.26 11.44
N PRO A 71 11.38 -7.71 12.43
CA PRO A 71 10.93 -7.69 13.81
C PRO A 71 9.60 -6.92 13.95
N PRO A 72 8.61 -7.44 14.68
CA PRO A 72 7.26 -6.86 14.75
C PRO A 72 7.24 -5.45 15.36
N ASP A 73 8.18 -5.16 16.27
CA ASP A 73 8.35 -3.89 16.95
C ASP A 73 9.12 -2.84 16.13
N LYS A 74 9.72 -3.23 15.00
CA LYS A 74 10.48 -2.33 14.14
C LYS A 74 9.57 -1.26 13.55
N VAL A 75 9.96 0.01 13.71
CA VAL A 75 9.28 1.13 13.06
C VAL A 75 9.69 1.18 11.59
N LEU A 76 8.70 1.13 10.70
CA LEU A 76 8.86 1.23 9.27
C LEU A 76 8.52 2.65 8.80
N THR A 77 9.23 3.14 7.80
CA THR A 77 8.82 4.32 7.03
C THR A 77 7.99 3.85 5.84
N ILE A 78 6.78 4.39 5.69
CA ILE A 78 5.86 4.11 4.60
C ILE A 78 5.69 5.36 3.76
N GLU A 79 5.93 5.25 2.46
CA GLU A 79 5.72 6.34 1.50
C GLU A 79 4.58 5.98 0.54
N VAL A 80 3.57 6.85 0.49
CA VAL A 80 2.40 6.68 -0.37
C VAL A 80 2.52 7.66 -1.54
N TRP A 81 2.60 7.10 -2.74
CA TRP A 81 2.73 7.79 -4.03
C TRP A 81 1.46 7.58 -4.86
N ASP A 82 0.33 8.11 -4.43
CA ASP A 82 -0.95 7.92 -5.10
C ASP A 82 -1.27 9.13 -5.98
N LEU A 83 -0.90 9.22 -7.25
CA LEU A 83 -1.27 10.41 -8.03
C LEU A 83 -2.80 10.62 -8.02
N SER A 84 -3.28 11.69 -7.39
CA SER A 84 -4.68 12.09 -7.43
C SER A 84 -5.13 12.40 -8.85
#